data_AF-A0A5N9CBY5-F1
#
_entry.id   AF-A0A5N9CBY5-F1
#
_cell.length_a   1.000
_cell.length_b   1.000
_cell.length_c   1.000
_cell.angle_alpha   90.00
_cell.angle_beta   90.00
_cell.angle_gamma   90.00
#
_symmetry.space_group_name_H-M   'P 1'
#
loop_
_entity.id
_entity.type
_entity.pdbx_description
1 polymer ?
#
loop_
_entity_poly.entity_id
_entity_poly.type
_entity_poly.pdbx_seq_one_letter_code
_entity_poly.pdbx_strand_id
1 'polypeptide(L)'
;MSDNYTGLVESQPSITFALINEDEEIVDGNVGKTFAFVTTTESGSTGGGVIGAWRCTSGPVFALTVTGSDGAVVAIRFNRLLNGFTCSA
;
A
#
# COMPACT_ATOMS: atom_id res chain seq x y z
N MET A 1 6.12 -8.30 -2.37
CA MET A 1 5.00 -7.68 -1.62
C MET A 1 5.09 -7.97 -0.14
N SER A 2 5.20 -9.24 0.26
CA SER A 2 5.47 -9.60 1.67
C SER A 2 6.63 -8.81 2.26
N ASP A 3 7.74 -8.69 1.54
CA ASP A 3 8.95 -8.02 2.05
C ASP A 3 8.75 -6.52 2.37
N ASN A 4 7.90 -5.81 1.62
CA ASN A 4 7.61 -4.39 1.88
C ASN A 4 6.71 -4.23 3.11
N TYR A 5 5.70 -5.08 3.25
CA TYR A 5 4.86 -5.10 4.45
C TYR A 5 5.68 -5.49 5.69
N THR A 6 6.48 -6.56 5.60
CA THR A 6 7.36 -7.01 6.69
C THR A 6 8.33 -5.91 7.09
N GLY A 7 9.02 -5.26 6.13
CA GLY A 7 9.93 -4.17 6.43
C GLY A 7 9.25 -2.97 7.10
N LEU A 8 8.01 -2.65 6.70
CA LEU A 8 7.23 -1.60 7.35
C LEU A 8 6.92 -1.96 8.81
N VAL A 9 6.42 -3.18 9.07
CA VAL A 9 6.11 -3.68 10.41
C VAL A 9 7.34 -3.67 11.30
N GLU A 10 8.46 -4.21 10.81
CA GLU A 10 9.72 -4.29 11.56
C GLU A 10 10.30 -2.91 11.89
N SER A 11 10.06 -1.90 11.03
CA SER A 11 10.53 -0.53 11.27
C SER A 11 9.72 0.23 12.34
N GLN A 12 8.54 -0.26 12.73
CA GLN A 12 7.60 0.42 13.62
C GLN A 12 7.20 -0.49 14.80
N PRO A 13 8.13 -0.84 15.71
CA PRO A 13 7.90 -1.86 16.74
C PRO A 13 6.83 -1.48 17.79
N SER A 14 6.51 -0.20 17.94
CA SER A 14 5.49 0.31 18.86
C SER A 14 4.09 0.45 18.22
N ILE A 15 3.92 -0.03 16.98
CA ILE A 15 2.67 0.01 16.25
C ILE A 15 2.24 -1.42 15.94
N THR A 16 1.00 -1.77 16.29
CA THR A 16 0.39 -3.03 15.89
C THR A 16 -0.23 -2.88 14.50
N PHE A 17 0.06 -3.80 13.60
CA PHE A 17 -0.51 -3.86 12.26
C PHE A 17 -1.47 -5.03 12.13
N ALA A 18 -2.59 -4.82 11.43
CA ALA A 18 -3.49 -5.90 11.03
C ALA A 18 -3.88 -5.75 9.56
N LEU A 19 -3.69 -6.82 8.79
CA LEU A 19 -4.13 -6.89 7.39
C LEU A 19 -5.65 -6.95 7.33
N ILE A 20 -6.22 -6.20 6.39
CA ILE A 20 -7.66 -6.17 6.13
C ILE A 20 -7.98 -7.06 4.95
N ASN A 21 -7.29 -6.86 3.83
CA ASN A 21 -7.53 -7.52 2.56
C ASN A 21 -6.26 -7.57 1.69
N GLU A 22 -6.30 -8.46 0.70
CA GLU A 22 -5.41 -8.54 -0.45
C GLU A 22 -6.28 -8.51 -1.71
N ASP A 23 -5.97 -7.64 -2.66
CA ASP A 23 -6.71 -7.52 -3.91
C ASP A 23 -5.76 -7.35 -5.11
N GLU A 24 -6.25 -7.67 -6.31
CA GLU A 24 -5.59 -7.30 -7.56
C GLU A 24 -6.05 -5.90 -8.00
N GLU A 25 -5.14 -5.15 -8.62
CA GLU A 25 -5.40 -3.80 -9.14
C GLU A 25 -4.75 -3.65 -10.51
N ILE A 26 -5.38 -2.92 -11.44
CA ILE A 26 -4.82 -2.68 -12.77
C ILE A 26 -4.13 -1.32 -12.77
N VAL A 27 -2.80 -1.32 -12.91
CA VAL A 27 -1.98 -0.10 -12.95
C VAL A 27 -1.36 0.07 -14.32
N ASP A 28 -1.79 1.11 -15.04
CA ASP A 28 -1.38 1.38 -16.43
C ASP A 28 -1.46 0.13 -17.33
N GLY A 29 -2.57 -0.62 -17.21
CA GLY A 29 -2.81 -1.85 -17.96
C GLY A 29 -2.04 -3.09 -17.48
N ASN A 30 -1.22 -2.99 -16.43
CA ASN A 30 -0.48 -4.11 -15.85
C ASN A 30 -1.17 -4.59 -14.57
N VAL A 31 -1.20 -5.90 -14.35
CA VAL A 31 -1.73 -6.50 -13.12
C VAL A 31 -0.76 -6.22 -11.96
N GLY A 32 -1.28 -5.56 -10.93
CA GLY A 32 -0.65 -5.34 -9.64
C GLY A 32 -1.39 -6.06 -8.53
N LYS A 33 -0.75 -6.12 -7.37
CA LYS A 33 -1.34 -6.57 -6.12
C LYS A 33 -1.37 -5.44 -5.11
N THR A 34 -2.39 -5.43 -4.26
CA THR A 34 -2.56 -4.46 -3.20
C THR A 34 -2.96 -5.14 -1.89
N PHE A 35 -2.59 -4.53 -0.77
CA PHE A 35 -3.04 -4.94 0.56
C PHE A 35 -3.40 -3.69 1.35
N ALA A 36 -4.56 -3.69 2.01
CA ALA A 36 -4.85 -2.68 3.02
C ALA A 36 -4.60 -3.24 4.41
N PHE A 37 -4.19 -2.34 5.31
CA PHE A 37 -3.94 -2.65 6.71
C PHE A 37 -4.44 -1.51 7.60
N VAL A 38 -4.82 -1.86 8.83
CA VAL A 38 -5.01 -0.90 9.91
C VAL A 38 -3.81 -0.93 10.84
N THR A 39 -3.57 0.20 11.50
CA THR A 39 -2.58 0.32 12.56
C THR A 39 -3.24 0.77 13.86
N THR A 40 -2.66 0.34 14.98
CA THR A 40 -3.05 0.81 16.31
C THR A 40 -1.80 1.05 17.13
N THR A 41 -1.67 2.25 17.69
CA THR A 41 -0.59 2.59 18.63
C THR A 41 -0.91 2.07 20.03
N GLU A 42 0.08 2.01 20.91
CA GLU A 42 -0.13 1.68 22.33
C GLU A 42 -1.13 2.62 23.03
N SER A 43 -1.22 3.88 22.58
CA SER A 43 -2.19 4.86 23.09
C SER A 43 -3.62 4.66 22.55
N GLY A 44 -3.85 3.64 21.72
CA GLY A 44 -5.14 3.37 21.09
C GLY A 44 -5.46 4.23 19.86
N SER A 45 -4.51 5.02 19.36
CA SER A 45 -4.71 5.81 18.15
C SER A 45 -4.70 4.88 16.93
N THR A 46 -5.70 5.04 16.07
CA THR A 46 -5.84 4.22 14.85
C THR A 46 -5.34 4.96 13.62
N GLY A 47 -4.82 4.20 12.68
CA GLY A 47 -4.53 4.65 11.33
C GLY A 47 -4.57 3.47 10.37
N GLY A 48 -3.93 3.62 9.23
CA GLY A 48 -3.80 2.52 8.29
C GLY A 48 -3.04 2.91 7.04
N GLY A 49 -3.03 1.98 6.10
CA GLY A 49 -2.35 2.16 4.84
C GLY A 49 -2.82 1.20 3.77
N VAL A 50 -2.40 1.49 2.55
CA VAL A 50 -2.47 0.58 1.42
C VAL A 50 -1.06 0.44 0.85
N ILE A 51 -0.64 -0.81 0.63
CA ILE A 51 0.59 -1.12 -0.10
C ILE A 51 0.18 -1.70 -1.44
N GLY A 52 0.72 -1.17 -2.54
CA GLY A 52 0.59 -1.71 -3.88
C GLY A 52 1.94 -2.08 -4.47
N ALA A 53 1.99 -3.10 -5.30
CA ALA A 53 3.13 -3.38 -6.16
C ALA A 53 2.70 -3.94 -7.51
N TRP A 54 3.37 -3.49 -8.56
CA TRP A 54 3.13 -3.92 -9.94
C TRP A 54 4.44 -3.93 -10.72
N ARG A 55 4.45 -4.69 -11.81
CA ARG A 55 5.58 -4.74 -12.75
C ARG A 55 5.10 -4.21 -14.10
N CYS A 56 5.81 -3.25 -14.65
CA CYS A 56 5.60 -2.83 -16.04
C CYS A 56 6.09 -3.94 -17.00
N THR A 57 5.36 -4.20 -18.08
CA THR A 57 5.57 -5.36 -19.00
C THR A 57 7.03 -5.59 -19.43
N SER A 58 7.80 -4.53 -19.68
CA SER A 58 9.24 -4.61 -20.00
C SER A 58 10.07 -3.64 -19.15
N GLY A 59 9.64 -3.38 -17.92
CA GLY A 59 10.16 -2.29 -17.10
C GLY A 59 10.41 -2.65 -15.63
N PRO A 60 10.66 -1.63 -14.79
CA PRO A 60 10.93 -1.84 -13.38
C PRO A 60 9.70 -2.36 -12.63
N VAL A 61 9.97 -2.89 -11.44
CA VAL A 61 8.95 -3.21 -10.44
C VAL A 61 8.79 -2.00 -9.55
N PHE A 62 7.55 -1.56 -9.36
CA PHE A 62 7.21 -0.48 -8.45
C PHE A 62 6.53 -1.03 -7.21
N ALA A 63 6.76 -0.36 -6.09
CA ALA A 63 6.00 -0.54 -4.87
C ALA A 63 5.66 0.84 -4.31
N LEU A 64 4.42 1.01 -3.86
CA LEU A 64 3.91 2.24 -3.28
C LEU A 64 3.22 1.91 -1.96
N THR A 65 3.63 2.60 -0.90
CA THR A 65 2.98 2.52 0.41
C THR A 65 2.39 3.90 0.72
N VAL A 66 1.08 3.96 0.97
CA VAL A 66 0.39 5.19 1.39
C VAL A 66 -0.21 4.94 2.76
N THR A 67 0.07 5.83 3.72
CA THR A 67 -0.40 5.72 5.10
C THR A 67 -1.07 7.00 5.57
N GLY A 68 -1.95 6.90 6.56
CA GLY A 68 -2.61 8.05 7.16
C GLY A 68 -3.49 7.66 8.34
N SER A 69 -4.04 8.67 9.02
CA SER A 69 -4.97 8.48 10.15
C SER A 69 -6.38 8.08 9.72
N ASP A 70 -6.78 8.40 8.48
CA ASP A 70 -8.10 8.07 7.91
C ASP A 70 -7.93 7.11 6.74
N GLY A 71 -8.40 5.86 6.93
CA GLY A 71 -8.29 4.80 5.93
C GLY A 71 -9.04 5.08 4.63
N ALA A 72 -10.19 5.78 4.67
CA ALA A 72 -10.94 6.12 3.47
C ALA A 72 -10.21 7.17 2.64
N VAL A 73 -9.64 8.19 3.30
CA VAL A 73 -8.81 9.20 2.63
C VAL A 73 -7.57 8.55 2.01
N VAL A 74 -6.92 7.63 2.73
CA VAL A 74 -5.77 6.87 2.23
C VAL A 74 -6.12 6.11 0.96
N ALA A 75 -7.22 5.33 0.95
CA ALA A 75 -7.64 4.56 -0.21
C ALA A 75 -7.91 5.46 -1.43
N ILE A 76 -8.60 6.60 -1.24
CA ILE A 76 -8.85 7.58 -2.31
C ILE A 76 -7.54 8.14 -2.86
N ARG A 77 -6.57 8.45 -1.99
CA ARG A 77 -5.28 9.02 -2.40
C ARG A 77 -4.42 7.99 -3.13
N PHE A 78 -4.40 6.76 -2.65
CA PHE A 78 -3.73 5.65 -3.31
C PHE A 78 -4.26 5.44 -4.73
N ASN A 79 -5.58 5.33 -4.91
CA ASN A 79 -6.19 5.17 -6.24
C ASN A 79 -5.91 6.36 -7.17
N ARG A 80 -5.89 7.60 -6.64
CA ARG A 80 -5.50 8.77 -7.44
C ARG A 80 -4.05 8.72 -7.90
N LEU A 81 -3.13 8.23 -7.07
CA LEU A 81 -1.73 8.07 -7.44
C LEU A 81 -1.57 6.99 -8.51
N LEU A 82 -2.28 5.87 -8.39
CA LEU A 82 -2.27 4.81 -9.41
C LEU A 82 -2.87 5.29 -10.74
N ASN A 83 -4.00 6.00 -10.71
CA ASN A 83 -4.63 6.53 -11.92
C ASN A 83 -3.77 7.58 -12.64
N GLY A 84 -2.87 8.25 -11.92
CA GLY A 84 -1.91 9.20 -12.49
C GLY A 84 -0.55 8.58 -12.83
N PHE A 85 -0.33 7.32 -12.48
CA PHE A 85 0.92 6.62 -12.75
C PHE A 85 0.94 6.06 -14.18
N THR A 86 2.12 6.10 -14.81
CA THR A 86 2.36 5.50 -16.12
C THR A 86 3.68 4.75 -16.12
N CYS A 87 3.72 3.60 -16.78
CA CYS A 87 4.90 2.75 -16.98
C CYS A 87 5.88 3.30 -18.04
N SER A 88 5.71 4.55 -18.47
CA SER A 88 6.62 5.20 -19.41
C SER A 88 8.04 5.25 -18.85
N ALA A 89 8.99 4.86 -19.69
CA ALA A 89 10.43 4.90 -19.43
C ALA A 89 10.97 6.33 -19.43
#